data_AF-A0A1H7FC33-F1
#
_entry.id   AF-A0A1H7FC33-F1
#
_cell.length_a   1.000
_cell.length_b   1.000
_cell.length_c   1.000
_cell.angle_alpha   90.00
_cell.angle_beta   90.00
_cell.angle_gamma   90.00
#
_symmetry.space_group_name_H-M   'P 1'
#
loop_
_entity.id
_entity.type
_entity.pdbx_description
1 polymer ?
#
loop_
_entity_poly.entity_id
_entity_poly.type
_entity_poly.pdbx_seq_one_letter_code
_entity_poly.pdbx_strand_id
1 'polypeptide(L)' 'MEFVFNTFYLSSAEYAKIVGEINTNYSKYEGLAFAVHASYGINNRAYWYYFENHGYDNYNIYMRVEM' A
#
# COMPACT_ATOMS: atom_id res chain seq x y z
N MET A 1 -12.95 9.68 7.25
CA MET A 1 -12.82 9.31 5.82
C MET A 1 -13.32 7.88 5.72
N GLU A 2 -14.29 7.59 4.86
CA GLU A 2 -14.77 6.21 4.67
C GLU A 2 -13.96 5.56 3.55
N PHE A 3 -13.36 4.41 3.85
CA PHE A 3 -12.72 3.57 2.85
C PHE A 3 -13.76 2.74 2.13
N VAL A 4 -13.52 2.47 0.85
CA VAL A 4 -14.42 1.64 0.02
C VAL A 4 -14.26 0.16 0.39
N PHE A 5 -13.04 -0.27 0.65
CA PHE A 5 -12.67 -1.63 1.01
C PHE A 5 -12.26 -1.74 2.47
N ASN A 6 -12.50 -2.92 3.06
CA ASN A 6 -11.99 -3.23 4.39
C ASN A 6 -10.45 -3.24 4.38
N THR A 7 -9.86 -2.61 5.39
CA THR A 7 -8.41 -2.58 5.56
C THR A 7 -7.86 -3.99 5.75
N PHE A 8 -6.80 -4.31 5.01
CA PHE A 8 -6.01 -5.51 5.22
C PHE A 8 -4.89 -5.20 6.22
N TYR A 9 -5.01 -5.77 7.42
CA TYR A 9 -4.06 -5.51 8.50
C TYR A 9 -2.73 -6.23 8.27
N LEU A 10 -1.75 -5.47 7.81
CA LEU A 10 -0.34 -5.85 7.82
C LEU A 10 0.24 -5.76 9.24
N SER A 11 1.35 -6.46 9.47
CA SER A 11 2.16 -6.20 10.66
C SER A 11 2.64 -4.75 10.66
N SER A 12 2.84 -4.13 11.83
CA SER A 12 3.27 -2.74 11.93
C SER A 12 4.59 -2.47 11.18
N ALA A 13 5.51 -3.44 11.18
CA ALA A 13 6.79 -3.33 10.48
C ALA A 13 6.61 -3.35 8.95
N GLU A 14 5.76 -4.24 8.45
CA GLU A 14 5.48 -4.34 7.02
C GLU A 14 4.69 -3.12 6.53
N TYR A 15 3.69 -2.66 7.30
CA TYR A 15 2.95 -1.45 6.99
C TYR A 15 3.87 -0.23 6.87
N ALA A 16 4.73 0.01 7.88
CA ALA A 16 5.67 1.12 7.88
C ALA A 16 6.63 1.08 6.68
N LYS A 17 7.12 -0.11 6.32
CA LYS A 17 7.95 -0.31 5.13
C LYS A 17 7.20 0.08 3.85
N ILE A 18 6.03 -0.51 3.63
CA ILE A 18 5.27 -0.33 2.38
C ILE A 18 4.78 1.12 2.24
N VAL A 19 4.26 1.73 3.30
CA VAL A 19 3.86 3.15 3.29
C VAL A 19 5.07 4.05 3.03
N GLY A 20 6.23 3.78 3.64
CA GLY A 20 7.46 4.51 3.36
C GLY A 20 7.89 4.44 1.88
N GLU A 21 7.77 3.26 1.27
CA GLU A 21 8.06 3.06 -0.16
C GLU A 21 7.05 3.77 -1.06
N ILE A 22 5.75 3.72 -0.74
CA ILE A 22 4.69 4.44 -1.45
C ILE A 22 4.93 5.96 -1.35
N ASN A 23 5.19 6.49 -0.16
CA ASN A 23 5.49 7.91 0.09
C ASN A 23 6.72 8.37 -0.72
N THR A 24 7.80 7.58 -0.70
CA THR A 24 9.03 7.87 -1.46
C THR A 24 8.76 7.95 -2.97
N ASN A 25 7.79 7.18 -3.46
CA ASN A 25 7.43 7.09 -4.86
C ASN A 25 6.07 7.76 -5.17
N TYR A 26 5.58 8.65 -4.31
CA TYR A 26 4.19 9.11 -4.35
C TYR A 26 3.79 9.77 -5.67
N SER A 27 4.72 10.44 -6.35
CA SER A 27 4.49 11.04 -7.67
C SER A 27 3.98 10.04 -8.73
N LYS A 28 4.23 8.73 -8.56
CA LYS A 28 3.69 7.68 -9.43
C LYS A 28 2.20 7.40 -9.21
N TYR A 29 1.69 7.76 -8.04
CA TYR A 29 0.34 7.42 -7.58
C TYR A 29 -0.57 8.65 -7.48
N GLU A 30 -0.01 9.85 -7.64
CA GLU A 30 -0.74 11.11 -7.53
C GLU A 30 -1.94 11.16 -8.48
N GLY A 31 -3.11 11.48 -7.93
CA GLY A 31 -4.37 11.57 -8.67
C GLY A 31 -5.05 10.22 -8.97
N LEU A 32 -4.41 9.09 -8.68
CA LEU A 32 -5.02 7.76 -8.82
C LEU A 32 -5.73 7.39 -7.51
N ALA A 33 -7.04 7.16 -7.54
CA ALA A 33 -7.80 6.77 -6.35
C ALA A 33 -7.50 5.34 -5.88
N PHE A 34 -7.09 4.46 -6.80
CA PHE A 34 -6.68 3.09 -6.51
C PHE A 34 -5.36 2.81 -7.22
N ALA A 35 -4.42 2.19 -6.52
CA ALA A 35 -3.10 1.90 -7.04
C ALA A 35 -2.56 0.58 -6.51
N VAL A 36 -1.50 0.09 -7.15
CA VAL A 36 -0.80 -1.12 -6.74
C VAL A 36 0.69 -0.83 -6.62
N HIS A 37 1.27 -1.26 -5.51
CA HIS A 37 2.70 -1.17 -5.25
C HIS A 37 3.30 -2.57 -5.22
N ALA A 38 4.24 -2.86 -6.12
CA ALA A 38 4.98 -4.12 -6.13
C ALA A 38 6.21 -3.98 -5.23
N SER A 39 6.36 -4.85 -4.23
CA SER A 39 7.49 -4.81 -3.30
C SER A 39 7.71 -6.16 -2.61
N TYR A 40 8.86 -6.29 -1.96
CA TYR A 40 9.14 -7.43 -1.09
C TYR A 40 8.51 -7.20 0.29
N GLY A 41 7.81 -8.20 0.81
CA GLY A 41 7.34 -8.21 2.20
C GLY A 41 8.49 -8.43 3.17
N ILE A 42 8.21 -8.33 4.47
CA ILE A 42 9.22 -8.55 5.53
C ILE A 42 9.80 -9.97 5.53
N ASN A 43 9.11 -10.92 4.90
CA ASN A 43 9.55 -12.30 4.70
C ASN A 43 10.36 -12.50 3.41
N ASN A 44 10.80 -11.42 2.77
CA ASN A 44 11.59 -11.43 1.54
C ASN A 44 10.92 -12.14 0.34
N ARG A 45 9.58 -12.20 0.33
CA ARG A 45 8.79 -12.65 -0.83
C ARG A 45 8.21 -11.45 -1.56
N ALA A 46 8.03 -11.57 -2.86
CA ALA A 46 7.47 -10.51 -3.68
C ALA A 46 5.95 -10.51 -3.60
N TYR A 47 5.35 -9.33 -3.47
CA TYR A 47 3.91 -9.14 -3.43
C TYR A 47 3.47 -7.91 -4.23
N TRP A 48 2.21 -7.95 -4.63
CA TRP A 48 1.44 -6.77 -5.02
C TRP A 48 0.61 -6.29 -3.82
N TYR A 49 0.79 -5.03 -3.43
CA TYR A 49 0.02 -4.34 -2.40
C TYR A 49 -0.99 -3.41 -3.06
N TYR A 50 -2.26 -3.73 -2.97
CA TYR A 50 -3.34 -2.91 -3.51
C TYR A 50 -3.83 -1.95 -2.43
N PHE A 51 -3.97 -0.68 -2.80
CA PHE A 51 -4.36 0.36 -1.86
C PHE A 51 -5.27 1.41 -2.47
N GLU A 52 -6.16 1.96 -1.65
CA GLU A 52 -6.85 3.20 -1.93
C GLU A 52 -5.92 4.35 -1.58
N ASN A 53 -5.79 5.31 -2.49
CA ASN A 53 -4.98 6.50 -2.29
C ASN A 53 -5.88 7.70 -2.09
N HIS A 54 -5.86 8.22 -0.87
CA HIS A 54 -6.63 9.38 -0.42
C HIS A 54 -5.73 10.60 -0.19
N GLY A 55 -4.53 10.59 -0.77
CA GLY A 55 -3.51 11.63 -0.61
C GLY A 55 -2.20 11.08 -0.05
N TYR A 56 -1.17 11.93 -0.03
CA TYR A 56 0.12 11.61 0.56
C TYR A 56 -0.04 11.15 2.01
N ASP A 57 0.57 10.02 2.37
CA ASP A 57 0.50 9.39 3.70
C ASP A 57 -0.92 8.96 4.16
N ASN A 58 -1.89 8.94 3.24
CA ASN A 58 -3.28 8.59 3.53
C ASN A 58 -3.74 7.45 2.61
N TYR A 59 -3.43 6.23 3.03
CA TYR A 59 -3.66 5.02 2.24
C TYR A 59 -4.48 4.00 3.01
N ASN A 60 -5.36 3.30 2.30
CA ASN A 60 -5.98 2.07 2.77
C ASN A 60 -5.42 0.89 2.00
N ILE A 61 -4.46 0.17 2.57
CA ILE A 61 -4.02 -1.10 1.98
C ILE A 61 -5.10 -2.14 2.28
N TYR A 62 -5.76 -2.64 1.24
CA TYR A 62 -6.91 -3.54 1.37
C TYR A 62 -6.65 -4.96 0.87
N MET A 63 -5.53 -5.21 0.18
CA MET A 63 -5.18 -6.55 -0.30
C MET A 63 -3.68 -6.68 -0.57
N ARG A 64 -3.15 -7.88 -0.30
CA ARG A 64 -1.79 -8.30 -0.67
C ARG A 64 -1.84 -9.66 -1.37
N VAL A 65 -1.21 -9.79 -2.52
CA VAL A 65 -1.14 -11.03 -3.31
C VAL A 65 0.32 -11.41 -3.56
N GLU A 66 0.71 -12.65 -3.25
CA GLU A 66 2.06 -13.16 -3.54
C GLU A 66 2.24 -13.29 -5.06
N MET A 67 3.41 -12.90 -5.56
CA MET A 67 3.78 -12.95 -6.98
C MET A 67 4.20 -14.35 -7.43
#